data_AF-A0A5E5Q837-F1
#
_entry.id   AF-A0A5E5Q837-F1
#
_cell.length_a   1.000
_cell.length_b   1.000
_cell.length_c   1.000
_cell.angle_alpha   90.00
_cell.angle_beta   90.00
_cell.angle_gamma   90.00
#
_symmetry.space_group_name_H-M   'P 1'
#
loop_
_entity.id
_entity.type
_entity.pdbx_description
1 polymer ?
#
loop_
_entity_poly.entity_id
_entity_poly.type
_entity_poly.pdbx_seq_one_letter_code
_entity_poly.pdbx_strand_id
1 'polypeptide(L)' 'MRPRNAPAPNGANVTAYYHTHGAYDPGYRSEYFSNTNGEGYIPFAKDQKMDGYLATPMGKLKYYNYANDVIKVLQQ' A
#
# COMPACT_ATOMS: atom_id res chain seq x y z
N MET A 1 5.76 -15.16 1.26
CA MET A 1 6.64 -14.53 2.28
C MET A 1 5.78 -13.65 3.18
N ARG A 2 6.11 -13.53 4.48
CA ARG A 2 5.51 -12.54 5.40
C ARG A 2 6.47 -11.34 5.49
N PRO A 3 6.27 -10.24 4.75
CA PRO A 3 7.22 -9.13 4.71
C PRO A 3 7.54 -8.53 6.08
N ARG A 4 6.64 -8.60 7.06
CA ARG A 4 6.95 -8.19 8.44
C ARG A 4 8.13 -8.95 9.05
N ASN A 5 8.37 -10.19 8.59
CA ASN A 5 9.46 -11.05 9.05
C ASN A 5 10.63 -11.06 8.05
N ALA A 6 10.61 -10.21 7.02
CA ALA A 6 11.70 -10.15 6.07
C ALA A 6 12.98 -9.64 6.77
N PRO A 7 14.14 -10.23 6.48
CA PRO A 7 15.40 -9.75 7.03
C PRO A 7 15.67 -8.34 6.50
N ALA A 8 15.52 -7.34 7.37
CA ALA A 8 15.97 -5.99 7.10
C ALA A 8 17.39 -5.80 7.66
N PRO A 9 18.22 -4.93 7.04
CA PRO A 9 19.57 -4.67 7.53
C PRO A 9 19.59 -4.31 9.02
N ASN A 10 20.63 -4.77 9.71
CA ASN A 10 20.90 -4.42 11.11
C ASN A 10 19.77 -4.75 12.10
N GLY A 11 18.94 -5.77 11.82
CA GLY A 11 17.84 -6.17 12.70
C GLY A 11 16.68 -5.19 12.72
N ALA A 12 16.56 -4.32 11.72
CA ALA A 12 15.43 -3.43 11.57
C ALA A 12 14.12 -4.21 11.32
N ASN A 13 12.98 -3.57 11.59
CA ASN A 13 11.66 -4.11 11.28
C ASN A 13 11.11 -3.44 10.03
N VAL A 14 10.50 -4.22 9.14
CA VAL A 14 9.77 -3.66 8.00
C VAL A 14 8.44 -3.08 8.50
N THR A 15 8.27 -1.77 8.37
CA THR A 15 7.11 -1.03 8.90
C THR A 15 6.13 -0.57 7.83
N ALA A 16 6.58 -0.52 6.57
CA ALA A 16 5.75 -0.09 5.45
C ALA A 16 6.12 -0.81 4.15
N TYR A 17 5.19 -0.79 3.19
CA TYR A 17 5.45 -1.15 1.80
C TYR A 17 5.11 0.03 0.89
N TYR A 18 5.73 0.04 -0.29
CA TYR A 18 5.41 0.96 -1.36
C TYR A 18 5.18 0.18 -2.65
N HIS A 19 4.14 0.54 -3.39
CA HIS A 19 3.94 0.02 -4.73
C HIS A 19 3.43 1.12 -5.67
N THR A 20 3.49 0.83 -6.96
CA THR A 20 3.05 1.74 -8.01
C THR A 20 1.98 1.05 -8.84
N HIS A 21 1.07 1.84 -9.39
CA HIS A 21 0.22 1.40 -10.48
C HIS A 21 0.82 1.90 -11.81
N GLY A 22 0.89 1.00 -12.80
CA GLY A 22 1.28 1.32 -14.17
C GLY A 22 0.21 2.14 -14.89
N ALA A 23 0.21 2.19 -16.23
CA ALA A 23 -0.70 3.05 -17.00
C ALA A 23 -2.18 2.96 -16.58
N TYR A 24 -2.94 4.05 -16.80
CA TYR A 24 -4.37 4.07 -16.56
C TYR A 24 -5.04 2.92 -17.34
N ASP A 25 -5.83 2.12 -16.63
CA ASP A 25 -6.60 1.01 -17.17
C ASP A 25 -8.06 1.20 -16.76
N PRO A 26 -9.01 1.32 -17.72
CA PRO A 26 -10.42 1.55 -17.41
C PRO A 26 -11.09 0.39 -16.66
N GLY A 27 -10.53 -0.82 -16.71
CA GLY A 27 -11.00 -1.98 -15.95
C GLY A 27 -10.60 -1.93 -14.48
N TYR A 28 -9.72 -1.01 -14.08
CA TYR A 28 -9.18 -0.92 -12.73
C TYR A 28 -9.39 0.46 -12.11
N ARG A 29 -9.54 0.48 -10.79
CA ARG A 29 -9.50 1.72 -10.00
C ARG A 29 -8.04 2.13 -9.75
N SER A 30 -7.30 2.46 -10.80
CA SER A 30 -5.83 2.71 -10.75
C SER A 30 -5.41 3.83 -9.80
N GLU A 31 -6.33 4.68 -9.37
CA GLU A 31 -6.07 5.76 -8.42
C GLU A 31 -6.27 5.34 -6.95
N TYR A 32 -6.62 4.10 -6.64
CA TYR A 32 -6.98 3.68 -5.28
C TYR A 32 -6.23 2.42 -4.87
N PHE A 33 -5.93 2.28 -3.58
CA PHE A 33 -5.50 0.98 -3.05
C PHE A 33 -6.57 -0.08 -3.33
N SER A 34 -6.15 -1.27 -3.73
CA SER A 34 -7.08 -2.38 -3.94
C SER A 34 -7.62 -2.88 -2.60
N ASN A 35 -8.93 -3.11 -2.58
CA ASN A 35 -9.68 -3.59 -1.41
C ASN A 35 -10.99 -4.23 -1.86
N THR A 36 -10.89 -5.35 -2.58
CA THR A 36 -12.04 -6.03 -3.17
C THR A 36 -12.21 -7.38 -2.50
N ASN A 37 -13.39 -7.66 -1.94
CA ASN A 37 -13.74 -8.96 -1.35
C ASN A 37 -12.73 -9.50 -0.32
N GLY A 38 -12.10 -8.61 0.45
CA GLY A 38 -11.07 -9.02 1.43
C GLY A 38 -9.70 -9.33 0.83
N GLU A 39 -9.51 -9.05 -0.47
CA GLU A 39 -8.23 -9.15 -1.16
C GLU A 39 -7.69 -7.78 -1.61
N GLY A 40 -6.37 -7.72 -1.78
CA GLY A 40 -5.66 -6.52 -2.24
C GLY A 40 -4.69 -5.94 -1.21
N TYR A 41 -4.27 -4.70 -1.48
CA TYR A 41 -3.23 -4.03 -0.71
C TYR A 41 -3.71 -3.55 0.67
N ILE A 42 -4.99 -3.18 0.83
CA ILE A 42 -5.54 -2.86 2.16
C ILE A 42 -5.59 -4.11 3.05
N PRO A 43 -6.19 -5.24 2.63
CA PRO A 43 -6.16 -6.46 3.43
C PRO A 43 -4.76 -6.98 3.73
N PHE A 44 -3.85 -6.91 2.76
CA PHE A 44 -2.44 -7.25 2.95
C PHE A 44 -1.77 -6.37 4.03
N ALA A 45 -1.97 -5.05 3.98
CA ALA A 45 -1.46 -4.10 4.96
C ALA A 45 -1.93 -4.43 6.39
N LYS A 46 -3.21 -4.79 6.54
CA LYS A 46 -3.80 -5.18 7.82
C LYS A 46 -3.21 -6.48 8.35
N ASP A 47 -3.13 -7.52 7.53
CA ASP A 47 -2.54 -8.83 7.90
C ASP A 47 -1.07 -8.69 8.28
N GLN A 48 -0.33 -7.90 7.49
CA GLN A 48 1.08 -7.63 7.70
C GLN A 48 1.35 -6.49 8.69
N LYS A 49 0.32 -5.83 9.27
CA LYS A 49 0.45 -4.69 10.22
C LYS A 49 1.53 -3.71 9.76
N MET A 50 1.41 -3.28 8.52
CA MET A 50 2.37 -2.40 7.85
C MET A 50 1.62 -1.30 7.13
N ASP A 51 2.17 -0.10 7.18
CA ASP A 51 1.65 1.02 6.42
C ASP A 51 1.85 0.81 4.91
N GLY A 52 1.00 1.42 4.09
CA GLY A 52 1.06 1.32 2.64
C GLY A 52 1.31 2.68 2.00
N TYR A 53 2.14 2.71 0.96
CA TYR A 53 2.29 3.87 0.08
C TYR A 53 1.99 3.47 -1.37
N LEU A 54 1.27 4.34 -2.08
CA LEU A 54 0.86 4.12 -3.47
C LEU A 54 1.18 5.34 -4.31
N ALA A 55 1.96 5.17 -5.37
CA ALA A 55 2.02 6.14 -6.45
C ALA A 55 1.10 5.72 -7.61
N THR A 56 0.30 6.67 -8.09
CA THR A 56 -0.72 6.44 -9.11
C THR A 56 -0.35 7.06 -10.46
N PRO A 57 -1.02 6.66 -11.56
CA PRO A 57 -0.72 7.15 -12.91
C PRO A 57 -0.98 8.64 -13.09
N MET A 58 -1.93 9.20 -12.34
CA MET A 58 -2.16 10.64 -12.33
C MET A 58 -1.12 11.42 -11.51
N GLY A 59 -0.03 10.77 -11.07
CA GLY A 59 1.06 11.42 -10.34
C GLY A 59 0.82 11.58 -8.83
N LYS A 60 -0.25 10.99 -8.28
CA LYS A 60 -0.57 11.15 -6.85
C LYS A 60 0.25 10.19 -6.01
N LEU A 61 0.79 10.68 -4.91
CA LEU A 61 1.34 9.85 -3.84
C LEU A 61 0.31 9.75 -2.72
N LYS A 62 -0.02 8.53 -2.31
CA LYS A 62 -0.99 8.24 -1.24
C LYS A 62 -0.36 7.39 -0.16
N TYR A 63 -0.83 7.60 1.07
CA TYR A 63 -0.44 6.86 2.26
C TYR A 63 -1.67 6.20 2.88
N TYR A 64 -1.51 4.95 3.31
CA TYR A 64 -2.49 4.16 4.04
C TYR A 64 -1.92 3.78 5.40
N ASN A 65 -2.64 4.14 6.47
CA ASN A 65 -2.32 3.75 7.84
C ASN A 65 -3.13 2.50 8.22
N TYR A 66 -2.45 1.39 8.47
CA TYR A 66 -3.14 0.13 8.75
C TYR A 66 -3.84 0.12 10.14
N ALA A 67 -3.33 0.92 11.09
CA ALA A 67 -3.75 0.88 12.48
C ALA A 67 -5.12 1.54 12.68
N ASN A 68 -5.45 2.54 11.87
CA ASN A 68 -6.71 3.29 11.95
C ASN A 68 -7.52 3.33 10.65
N ASP A 69 -7.09 2.60 9.61
CA ASP A 69 -7.77 2.47 8.33
C ASP A 69 -7.94 3.78 7.54
N VAL A 70 -7.00 4.72 7.70
CA VAL A 70 -7.04 6.03 7.05
C VAL A 70 -6.14 6.09 5.80
N ILE A 71 -6.69 6.61 4.70
CA ILE A 71 -5.94 6.97 3.49
C ILE A 71 -5.75 8.49 3.44
N LYS A 72 -4.53 8.94 3.15
CA LYS A 72 -4.17 10.35 2.90
C LYS A 72 -3.54 10.51 1.53
N VAL A 73 -3.81 11.62 0.86
CA VAL A 73 -3.05 12.06 -0.32
C VAL A 73 -1.89 12.92 0.19
N LEU A 74 -0.66 12.51 -0.12
CA LEU A 74 0.57 13.22 0.25
C LEU A 74 1.04 14.19 -0.83
N GLN A 75 0.76 13.88 -2.09
CA GLN A 75 1.09 14.72 -3.25
C GLN A 75 -0.01 14.61 -4.32
N GLN A 76 -0.28 15.72 -5.00
CA GLN A 76 -1.23 15.82 -6.12
C GLN A 76 -0.51 15.89 -7.46
#